data_AF-A0A370DW35-F1
#
_entry.id   AF-A0A370DW35-F1
#
_cell.length_a   1.000
_cell.length_b   1.000
_cell.length_c   1.000
_cell.angle_alpha   90.00
_cell.angle_beta   90.00
_cell.angle_gamma   90.00
#
_symmetry.space_group_name_H-M   'P 1'
#
loop_
_entity.id
_entity.type
_entity.pdbx_description
1 polymer ?
#
loop_
_entity_poly.entity_id
_entity_poly.type
_entity_poly.pdbx_seq_one_letter_code
_entity_poly.pdbx_strand_id
1 'polypeptide(L)'
;LIGYCEDGRLNISNALAENAIRPFAVGRRNWLFSDTPRGARASATCYSLIETAKANGLEPYAYLHHVLQHIAAADTLEKIEALLPWNMK
;
A
#
# COMPACT_ATOMS: atom_id res chain seq x y z
N LEU A 1 2.35 17.27 17.01
CA LEU A 1 1.73 15.95 17.23
C LEU A 1 0.85 16.02 18.47
N ILE A 2 -0.45 16.28 18.34
CA ILE A 2 -1.39 16.32 19.50
C ILE A 2 -2.56 15.34 19.35
N GLY A 3 -2.73 14.71 18.18
CA GLY A 3 -3.86 13.79 17.92
C GLY A 3 -3.90 12.55 18.83
N TYR A 4 -2.77 12.14 19.43
CA TYR A 4 -2.76 11.06 20.43
C TYR A 4 -3.47 11.43 21.74
N CYS A 5 -3.67 12.73 22.02
CA CYS A 5 -4.48 13.19 23.13
C CYS A 5 -5.98 13.03 22.86
N GLU A 6 -6.37 12.91 21.59
CA GLU A 6 -7.75 12.77 21.14
C GLU A 6 -8.13 11.30 20.89
N ASP A 7 -7.18 10.45 20.48
CA ASP A 7 -7.38 9.01 20.28
C ASP A 7 -6.23 8.18 20.88
N GLY A 8 -6.56 7.40 21.93
CA GLY A 8 -5.62 6.52 22.63
C GLY A 8 -5.11 5.32 21.83
N ARG A 9 -5.66 5.07 20.63
CA ARG A 9 -5.14 4.06 19.69
C ARG A 9 -3.90 4.56 18.95
N LEU A 10 -3.65 5.87 18.94
CA LEU A 10 -2.52 6.47 18.27
C LEU A 10 -1.29 6.47 19.18
N ASN A 11 -0.14 6.11 18.62
CA ASN A 11 1.13 6.23 19.32
C ASN A 11 1.48 7.70 19.54
N ILE A 12 2.09 8.01 20.69
CA ILE A 12 2.62 9.35 21.00
C ILE A 12 3.68 9.80 19.98
N SER A 13 4.38 8.84 19.37
CA SER A 13 5.36 9.06 18.31
C SER A 13 4.82 8.58 16.96
N ASN A 14 5.02 9.40 15.93
CA ASN A 14 4.73 9.06 14.54
C ASN A 14 5.97 8.49 13.79
N ALA A 15 7.09 8.24 14.46
CA ALA A 15 8.34 7.86 13.81
C ALA A 15 8.20 6.60 12.93
N LEU A 16 7.38 5.63 13.35
CA LEU A 16 7.08 4.44 12.54
C LEU A 16 6.39 4.79 11.22
N ALA A 17 5.36 5.64 11.27
CA ALA A 17 4.63 6.09 10.09
C ALA A 17 5.53 6.93 9.16
N GLU A 18 6.36 7.83 9.73
CA GLU A 18 7.32 8.62 8.98
C GLU A 18 8.39 7.74 8.32
N ASN A 19 8.91 6.74 9.02
CA ASN A 19 9.87 5.78 8.47
C ASN A 19 9.25 4.95 7.34
N ALA A 20 7.99 4.53 7.48
CA ALA A 20 7.27 3.78 6.45
C ALA A 20 7.04 4.59 5.18
N ILE A 21 6.70 5.88 5.28
CA ILE A 21 6.46 6.73 4.09
C ILE A 21 7.75 7.33 3.51
N ARG A 22 8.86 7.36 4.26
CA ARG A 22 10.13 7.98 3.82
C ARG A 22 10.63 7.47 2.45
N PRO A 23 10.65 6.16 2.14
CA PRO A 23 11.11 5.69 0.83
C PRO A 23 10.29 6.26 -0.32
N PHE A 24 8.97 6.37 -0.15
CA PHE A 24 8.08 7.02 -1.11
C PHE A 24 8.39 8.52 -1.24
N ALA A 25 8.51 9.22 -0.10
CA ALA A 25 8.76 10.66 -0.08
C ALA A 25 10.09 11.06 -0.72
N VAL A 26 11.13 10.23 -0.58
CA VAL A 26 12.43 10.41 -1.24
C VAL A 26 12.37 9.99 -2.71
N GLY A 27 11.71 8.86 -3.01
CA GLY A 27 11.62 8.29 -4.35
C GLY A 27 10.82 9.13 -5.35
N ARG A 28 9.75 9.79 -4.90
CA ARG A 28 8.83 10.55 -5.78
C ARG A 28 9.51 11.65 -6.62
N ARG A 29 10.68 12.16 -6.21
CA ARG A 29 11.46 13.14 -7.00
C ARG A 29 12.07 12.52 -8.26
N ASN A 30 12.30 11.21 -8.24
CA ASN A 30 12.95 10.45 -9.30
C ASN A 30 11.95 9.58 -10.10
N TRP A 31 10.66 9.57 -9.73
CA TRP A 31 9.63 8.79 -10.41
C TRP A 31 8.85 9.66 -11.41
N LEU A 32 8.85 9.24 -12.67
CA LEU A 32 8.11 9.92 -13.73
C LEU A 32 6.62 10.04 -13.35
N PHE A 33 6.02 11.18 -13.69
CA PHE A 33 4.60 11.51 -13.50
C PHE A 33 4.11 11.64 -12.05
N SER A 34 4.96 11.46 -11.03
CA SER A 34 4.60 11.63 -9.61
C SER A 34 4.23 13.07 -9.21
N ASP A 35 4.45 14.04 -10.10
CA ASP A 35 4.12 15.47 -9.92
C ASP A 35 2.69 15.83 -10.40
N THR A 36 2.02 14.93 -11.11
CA THR A 36 0.63 15.15 -11.54
C THR A 36 -0.35 14.54 -10.54
N PRO A 37 -1.56 15.10 -10.33
CA PRO A 37 -2.56 14.47 -9.45
C PRO A 37 -2.89 13.02 -9.81
N ARG A 38 -2.88 12.71 -11.12
CA ARG A 38 -3.10 11.34 -11.63
C ARG A 38 -1.94 10.41 -11.25
N GLY A 39 -0.70 10.83 -11.47
CA GLY A 39 0.46 10.00 -11.13
C GLY A 39 0.71 9.90 -9.63
N ALA A 40 0.40 10.95 -8.85
CA ALA A 40 0.40 10.89 -7.40
C ALA A 40 -0.62 9.85 -6.88
N ARG A 41 -1.84 9.85 -7.42
CA ARG A 41 -2.86 8.83 -7.08
C ARG A 41 -2.41 7.43 -7.48
N ALA A 42 -1.89 7.24 -8.69
CA ALA A 42 -1.41 5.93 -9.14
C ALA A 42 -0.26 5.41 -8.25
N SER A 43 0.69 6.29 -7.92
CA SER A 43 1.83 5.94 -7.05
C SER A 43 1.36 5.58 -5.64
N ALA A 44 0.40 6.33 -5.09
CA ALA A 44 -0.19 6.02 -3.79
C ALA A 44 -0.91 4.66 -3.79
N THR A 45 -1.65 4.34 -4.86
CA THR A 45 -2.31 3.02 -5.00
C THR A 45 -1.28 1.89 -5.03
N CYS A 46 -0.25 2.00 -5.87
CA CYS A 46 0.81 0.97 -5.94
C CYS A 46 1.53 0.79 -4.60
N TYR A 47 1.88 1.89 -3.93
CA TYR A 47 2.55 1.83 -2.64
C TYR A 47 1.66 1.24 -1.55
N SER A 48 0.37 1.57 -1.55
CA SER A 48 -0.61 0.97 -0.63
C SER A 48 -0.68 -0.55 -0.78
N LEU A 49 -0.71 -1.06 -2.02
CA LEU A 49 -0.70 -2.50 -2.28
C LEU A 49 0.58 -3.18 -1.77
N ILE A 50 1.74 -2.57 -2.02
CA ILE A 50 3.04 -3.07 -1.58
C ILE A 50 3.12 -3.11 -0.05
N GLU A 51 2.77 -2.02 0.63
CA GLU A 51 2.84 -1.96 2.09
C GLU A 51 1.81 -2.89 2.74
N THR A 52 0.64 -3.06 2.14
CA THR A 52 -0.36 -4.04 2.61
C THR A 52 0.16 -5.47 2.46
N ALA A 53 0.83 -5.81 1.36
CA ALA A 53 1.45 -7.14 1.18
C ALA A 53 2.52 -7.40 2.26
N LYS A 54 3.42 -6.44 2.50
CA LYS A 54 4.42 -6.52 3.57
C LYS A 54 3.80 -6.68 4.95
N ALA A 55 2.74 -5.93 5.25
CA ALA A 55 2.03 -6.00 6.52
C ALA A 55 1.38 -7.38 6.76
N ASN A 56 1.07 -8.13 5.70
CA ASN A 56 0.57 -9.50 5.76
C ASN A 56 1.69 -10.55 5.64
N GLY A 57 2.96 -10.16 5.65
CA GLY A 57 4.10 -11.07 5.57
C GLY A 57 4.37 -11.65 4.17
N LEU A 58 3.75 -11.08 3.13
CA LEU A 58 3.93 -11.51 1.75
C LEU A 58 5.11 -10.79 1.10
N GLU A 59 5.79 -11.49 0.19
CA GLU A 59 6.75 -10.88 -0.72
C GLU A 59 5.97 -10.01 -1.75
N PRO A 60 6.23 -8.69 -1.82
CA PRO A 60 5.39 -7.77 -2.61
C PRO A 60 5.32 -8.08 -4.10
N TYR A 61 6.43 -8.52 -4.71
CA TYR A 61 6.46 -8.85 -6.13
C TYR A 61 5.60 -10.09 -6.42
N ALA A 62 5.71 -11.15 -5.63
CA ALA A 62 4.91 -12.36 -5.75
C ALA A 62 3.42 -12.05 -5.59
N TYR A 63 3.05 -11.22 -4.61
CA TYR A 63 1.67 -10.77 -4.41
C TYR A 63 1.14 -10.02 -5.64
N LEU A 64 1.85 -8.99 -6.09
CA LEU A 64 1.43 -8.19 -7.25
C LEU A 64 1.35 -9.02 -8.53
N HIS A 65 2.30 -9.92 -8.74
CA HIS A 65 2.31 -10.82 -9.89
C HIS A 65 1.07 -11.72 -9.90
N HIS A 66 0.74 -12.34 -8.76
CA HIS A 66 -0.47 -13.15 -8.63
C HIS A 66 -1.73 -12.33 -8.90
N VAL A 67 -1.86 -11.15 -8.29
CA VAL A 67 -3.01 -10.27 -8.50
C VAL A 67 -3.15 -9.94 -9.98
N LEU A 68 -2.09 -9.50 -10.66
CA LEU A 68 -2.12 -9.12 -12.07
C LEU A 68 -2.45 -10.29 -13.00
N GLN A 69 -2.06 -11.52 -12.64
CA GLN A 69 -2.39 -12.72 -13.42
C GLN A 69 -3.87 -13.12 -13.31
N HIS A 70 -4.51 -12.89 -12.17
CA HIS A 70 -5.85 -13.41 -11.88
C HIS A 70 -6.94 -12.32 -11.90
N ILE A 71 -6.58 -11.04 -11.82
CA ILE A 71 -7.54 -9.93 -11.72
C ILE A 71 -8.47 -9.83 -12.93
N ALA A 72 -8.00 -10.19 -14.14
CA ALA A 72 -8.83 -10.18 -15.34
C ALA A 72 -9.94 -11.25 -15.30
N ALA A 73 -9.76 -12.31 -14.51
CA ALA A 73 -10.73 -13.39 -14.33
C ALA A 73 -11.63 -13.21 -13.09
N ALA A 74 -11.35 -12.19 -12.26
CA ALA A 74 -12.12 -11.87 -11.07
C ALA A 74 -13.32 -10.99 -11.42
N ASP A 75 -14.39 -11.62 -11.90
CA ASP A 75 -15.65 -10.99 -12.32
C ASP A 75 -16.67 -10.83 -11.18
N THR A 76 -16.47 -11.48 -10.04
CA THR A 76 -17.33 -11.36 -8.86
C THR A 76 -16.57 -10.74 -7.68
N LEU A 77 -17.32 -10.17 -6.73
CA LEU A 77 -16.75 -9.60 -5.51
C LEU A 77 -15.95 -10.65 -4.74
N GLU A 78 -16.45 -11.88 -4.61
CA GLU A 78 -15.79 -12.95 -3.87
C GLU A 78 -14.45 -13.32 -4.51
N LYS A 79 -14.37 -13.30 -5.85
CA LYS A 79 -13.10 -13.55 -6.57
C LYS A 79 -12.10 -12.42 -6.39
N ILE A 80 -12.56 -11.17 -6.32
CA ILE A 80 -11.70 -10.02 -6.01
C ILE A 80 -11.20 -10.12 -4.57
N GLU A 81 -12.08 -10.45 -3.62
CA GLU A 81 -11.73 -10.63 -2.21
C GLU A 81 -10.75 -11.78 -2.02
N ALA A 82 -10.84 -12.85 -2.80
CA ALA A 82 -9.88 -13.95 -2.80
C ALA A 82 -8.45 -13.51 -3.17
N LEU A 83 -8.28 -12.41 -3.91
CA LEU A 83 -6.97 -11.84 -4.27
C LEU A 83 -6.39 -10.93 -3.17
N LEU A 84 -7.11 -10.70 -2.07
CA LEU A 84 -6.63 -9.87 -0.97
C LEU A 84 -5.48 -10.58 -0.21
N PRO A 85 -4.54 -9.81 0.37
CA PRO A 85 -3.27 -10.37 0.84
C PRO A 85 -3.42 -11.33 2.03
N TRP A 86 -4.49 -11.23 2.83
CA TRP A 86 -4.76 -12.17 3.93
C TRP A 86 -5.31 -13.53 3.46
N ASN A 87 -5.72 -13.64 2.19
CA ASN A 87 -6.20 -14.89 1.61
C ASN A 87 -5.10 -15.64 0.83
N MET A 88 -3.94 -15.01 0.63
CA MET A 88 -2.79 -15.61 -0.04
C MET A 88 -1.83 -16.22 0.99
N LYS A 89 -1.37 -17.45 0.73
CA LYS A 89 -0.39 -18.18 1.54
C LYS A 89 0.96 -18.26 0.83
#